data_AF-A0A2E0PMW3-F1
#
_entry.id   AF-A0A2E0PMW3-F1
#
_cell.length_a   1.000
_cell.length_b   1.000
_cell.length_c   1.000
_cell.angle_alpha   90.00
_cell.angle_beta   90.00
_cell.angle_gamma   90.00
#
_symmetry.space_group_name_H-M   'P 1'
#
loop_
_entity.id
_entity.type
_entity.pdbx_description
1 polymer ?
#
loop_
_entity_poly.entity_id
_entity_poly.type
_entity_poly.pdbx_seq_one_letter_code
_entity_poly.pdbx_strand_id
1 'polypeptide(L)'
;MVFEIEKCQRILIVRRMRKIFPFLATFLLSCLPFSASAEEAYQVTGKAWNALGRKDWNAAIAHADRALRTWGAEAKRTNAKLNGYAPAKDAKRYANLNEVGTCLMLKGDALRQKGDVKGAIATYELLLRDYQYAQVWDPKGWFWKPAESARKNLAKLKTATAPYQLKVAKKHFTDEQLKFPGKKGICLTMRKAGEKGSAEGNLPRLKKVNPYWSYSWGWDQVPNQPANVEFVPMAWGAWSVDGLSKGLQKGVVPYIKSGKVKRFLGFNEPDKKEQANMSYQAALKYWPQLEALNVPLCSPACANPEGINDNSVQGVRGTWMKDFMKEADRRGYRVDYTGVHWYGGTHVQHFKDKMKRIYEKYGRRPILITEFAPADWEARNLSQNRHKAPMVLAFMKEVLPWLERQDWVAGYAWFSFEHNEAVGHTSSLYDKNRNLTACGRYYQSITTENPDGDQSIK
;
A
#
# COMPACT_ATOMS: atom_id res chain seq x y z
N MET A 1 3.91 -3.77 16.85
CA MET A 1 3.56 -3.24 18.19
C MET A 1 2.32 -3.95 18.75
N VAL A 2 2.29 -5.29 18.68
CA VAL A 2 1.16 -6.13 19.18
C VAL A 2 1.68 -7.26 20.09
N PHE A 3 3.01 -7.43 20.20
CA PHE A 3 3.63 -8.53 20.94
C PHE A 3 3.99 -8.22 22.41
N GLU A 4 3.67 -7.04 22.95
CA GLU A 4 4.04 -6.66 24.32
C GLU A 4 2.86 -6.45 25.29
N ILE A 5 1.62 -6.69 24.85
CA ILE A 5 0.42 -6.45 25.66
C ILE A 5 0.25 -7.51 26.76
N GLU A 6 0.75 -8.74 26.56
CA GLU A 6 0.62 -9.81 27.56
C GLU A 6 1.46 -9.59 28.84
N LYS A 7 2.57 -8.83 28.76
CA LYS A 7 3.42 -8.55 29.95
C LYS A 7 2.87 -7.43 30.84
N CYS A 8 2.01 -6.54 30.33
CA CYS A 8 1.45 -5.43 31.11
C CYS A 8 0.40 -5.87 32.15
N GLN A 9 -0.27 -7.01 31.95
CA GLN A 9 -1.41 -7.42 32.77
C GLN A 9 -1.03 -8.01 34.15
N ARG A 10 0.20 -8.50 34.37
CA ARG A 10 0.54 -9.24 35.61
C ARG A 10 1.02 -8.38 36.79
N ILE A 11 1.43 -7.12 36.60
CA ILE A 11 2.16 -6.37 37.64
C ILE A 11 1.29 -5.32 38.38
N LEU A 12 0.19 -4.86 37.78
CA LEU A 12 -0.68 -3.85 38.39
C LEU A 12 -1.62 -4.39 39.49
N ILE A 13 -1.88 -5.70 39.52
CA ILE A 13 -2.83 -6.33 40.46
C ILE A 13 -2.19 -6.67 41.82
N VAL A 14 -0.87 -6.83 41.90
CA VAL A 14 -0.22 -7.43 43.10
C VAL A 14 0.26 -6.41 44.14
N ARG A 15 0.45 -5.13 43.79
CA ARG A 15 1.14 -4.17 44.67
C ARG A 15 0.30 -3.35 45.64
N ARG A 16 -1.04 -3.49 45.66
CA ARG A 16 -1.92 -2.66 46.53
C ARG A 16 -2.58 -3.38 47.71
N MET A 17 -2.39 -4.69 47.90
CA MET A 17 -3.10 -5.48 48.94
C MET A 17 -2.28 -5.88 50.17
N ARG A 18 -1.17 -5.22 50.51
CA ARG A 18 -0.43 -5.54 51.75
C ARG A 18 -0.24 -4.33 52.65
N LYS A 19 -1.14 -4.20 53.64
CA LYS A 19 -0.88 -3.71 55.01
C LYS A 19 -2.17 -3.76 55.83
N ILE A 20 -2.48 -4.91 56.44
CA ILE A 20 -3.34 -5.00 57.64
C ILE A 20 -2.79 -6.16 58.49
N PHE A 21 -2.41 -5.86 59.74
CA PHE A 21 -2.13 -6.84 60.81
C PHE A 21 -3.34 -6.85 61.79
N PRO A 22 -3.56 -7.93 62.56
CA PRO A 22 -4.88 -8.33 63.03
C PRO A 22 -5.17 -7.94 64.49
N PHE A 23 -6.44 -7.76 64.82
CA PHE A 23 -6.97 -8.04 66.17
C PHE A 23 -8.40 -8.56 66.08
N LEU A 24 -8.71 -9.46 67.00
CA LEU A 24 -9.82 -10.41 67.00
C LEU A 24 -11.13 -9.81 67.58
N ALA A 25 -12.26 -10.32 67.06
CA ALA A 25 -13.56 -10.54 67.70
C ALA A 25 -14.47 -9.34 68.07
N THR A 26 -15.61 -9.21 67.39
CA THR A 26 -16.93 -9.67 67.90
C THR A 26 -18.04 -9.43 66.85
N PHE A 27 -19.02 -10.32 66.85
CA PHE A 27 -20.09 -10.44 65.86
C PHE A 27 -21.26 -9.51 66.22
N LEU A 28 -21.57 -8.53 65.37
CA LEU A 28 -22.84 -7.79 65.41
C LEU A 28 -23.30 -7.55 63.97
N LEU A 29 -24.34 -8.30 63.60
CA LEU A 29 -25.03 -8.24 62.31
C LEU A 29 -25.69 -6.85 62.19
N SER A 30 -25.05 -5.94 61.46
CA SER A 30 -25.64 -4.69 61.01
C SER A 30 -25.82 -4.76 59.50
N CYS A 31 -27.07 -4.66 59.04
CA CYS A 31 -27.40 -4.51 57.63
C CYS A 31 -26.89 -3.15 57.14
N LEU A 32 -25.67 -3.12 56.60
CA LEU A 32 -25.16 -1.99 55.84
C LEU A 32 -25.65 -2.11 54.39
N PRO A 33 -26.22 -1.05 53.79
CA PRO A 33 -26.50 -1.04 52.37
C PRO A 33 -25.18 -1.20 51.61
N PHE A 34 -25.12 -2.18 50.71
CA PHE A 34 -24.00 -2.37 49.78
C PHE A 34 -23.90 -1.12 48.90
N SER A 35 -23.04 -0.18 49.27
CA SER A 35 -22.68 0.93 48.40
C SER A 35 -21.89 0.37 47.22
N ALA A 36 -22.56 0.15 46.09
CA ALA A 36 -21.89 -0.17 44.84
C ALA A 36 -20.92 0.98 44.51
N SER A 37 -19.61 0.74 44.63
CA SER A 37 -18.60 1.73 44.25
C SER A 37 -18.80 2.10 42.78
N ALA A 38 -18.89 3.41 42.49
CA ALA A 38 -18.98 3.89 41.12
C ALA A 38 -17.73 3.48 40.33
N GLU A 39 -17.92 2.97 39.11
CA GLU A 39 -16.83 2.56 38.23
C GLU A 39 -15.96 3.77 37.85
N GLU A 40 -14.63 3.63 37.90
CA GLU A 40 -13.67 4.69 37.59
C GLU A 40 -13.22 4.66 36.12
N ALA A 41 -12.75 5.80 35.60
CA ALA A 41 -12.35 5.95 34.19
C ALA A 41 -11.29 4.91 33.74
N TYR A 42 -10.30 4.61 34.58
CA TYR A 42 -9.24 3.65 34.26
C TYR A 42 -9.78 2.23 34.04
N GLN A 43 -10.87 1.85 34.73
CA GLN A 43 -11.49 0.53 34.57
C GLN A 43 -12.13 0.41 33.19
N VAL A 44 -12.76 1.48 32.71
CA VAL A 44 -13.34 1.55 31.36
C VAL A 44 -12.25 1.56 30.30
N THR A 45 -11.17 2.31 30.49
CA THR A 45 -10.01 2.29 29.58
C THR A 45 -9.39 0.90 29.49
N GLY A 46 -9.24 0.20 30.63
CA GLY A 46 -8.76 -1.19 30.65
C GLY A 46 -9.64 -2.13 29.82
N LYS A 47 -10.97 -1.97 29.89
CA LYS A 47 -11.93 -2.72 29.05
C LYS A 47 -11.76 -2.39 27.57
N ALA A 48 -11.57 -1.12 27.22
CA ALA A 48 -11.33 -0.69 25.84
C ALA A 48 -10.04 -1.31 25.26
N TRP A 49 -8.94 -1.31 26.02
CA TRP A 49 -7.69 -1.97 25.64
C TRP A 49 -7.86 -3.48 25.43
N ASN A 50 -8.54 -4.16 26.35
CA ASN A 50 -8.79 -5.60 26.25
C ASN A 50 -9.64 -5.94 25.02
N ALA A 51 -10.67 -5.15 24.74
CA ALA A 51 -11.50 -5.32 23.54
C ALA A 51 -10.66 -5.12 22.27
N LEU A 52 -9.84 -4.06 22.20
CA LEU A 52 -8.95 -3.81 21.07
C LEU A 52 -7.94 -4.95 20.86
N GLY A 53 -7.35 -5.48 21.94
CA GLY A 53 -6.43 -6.61 21.89
C GLY A 53 -7.07 -7.90 21.36
N ARG A 54 -8.35 -8.13 21.67
CA ARG A 54 -9.15 -9.25 21.14
C ARG A 54 -9.73 -9.01 19.75
N LYS A 55 -9.43 -7.87 19.13
CA LYS A 55 -10.01 -7.42 17.85
C LYS A 55 -11.53 -7.23 17.89
N ASP A 56 -12.09 -7.02 19.07
CA ASP A 56 -13.50 -6.66 19.24
C ASP A 56 -13.64 -5.14 19.11
N TRP A 57 -13.72 -4.68 17.87
CA TRP A 57 -13.75 -3.25 17.53
C TRP A 57 -15.00 -2.56 18.08
N ASN A 58 -16.15 -3.24 18.05
CA ASN A 58 -17.41 -2.68 18.53
C ASN A 58 -17.38 -2.48 20.05
N ALA A 59 -16.88 -3.44 20.81
CA ALA A 59 -16.74 -3.27 22.25
C ALA A 59 -15.71 -2.20 22.62
N ALA A 60 -14.59 -2.11 21.89
CA ALA A 60 -13.59 -1.06 22.11
C ALA A 60 -14.21 0.35 21.90
N ILE A 61 -14.99 0.52 20.83
CA ILE A 61 -15.72 1.77 20.54
C ILE A 61 -16.75 2.06 21.65
N ALA A 62 -17.55 1.07 22.06
CA ALA A 62 -18.59 1.25 23.07
C ALA A 62 -18.02 1.65 24.44
N HIS A 63 -16.89 1.07 24.85
CA HIS A 63 -16.20 1.45 26.08
C HIS A 63 -15.63 2.86 26.00
N ALA A 64 -15.00 3.22 24.88
CA ALA A 64 -14.50 4.57 24.68
C ALA A 64 -15.62 5.63 24.67
N ASP A 65 -16.76 5.33 24.04
CA ASP A 65 -17.93 6.21 24.03
C ASP A 65 -18.53 6.37 25.43
N ARG A 66 -18.51 5.30 26.23
CA ARG A 66 -18.91 5.39 27.64
C ARG A 66 -17.97 6.29 28.43
N ALA A 67 -16.65 6.15 28.26
CA ALA A 67 -15.68 7.00 28.92
C ALA A 67 -15.89 8.48 28.56
N LEU A 68 -16.14 8.76 27.28
CA LEU A 68 -16.43 10.10 26.79
C LEU A 68 -17.73 10.67 27.36
N ARG A 69 -18.81 9.88 27.43
CA ARG A 69 -20.09 10.32 28.03
C ARG A 69 -19.97 10.63 29.51
N THR A 70 -19.25 9.81 30.26
CA THR A 70 -19.18 9.94 31.73
C THR A 70 -18.19 11.03 32.15
N TRP A 71 -16.99 11.07 31.57
CA TRP A 71 -15.91 11.95 32.03
C TRP A 71 -15.47 13.01 31.02
N GLY A 72 -15.95 12.95 29.78
CA GLY A 72 -15.47 13.81 28.69
C GLY A 72 -15.67 15.30 28.95
N ALA A 73 -16.81 15.72 29.49
CA ALA A 73 -17.09 17.13 29.74
C ALA A 73 -16.11 17.74 30.77
N GLU A 74 -15.79 17.00 31.84
CA GLU A 74 -14.81 17.43 32.83
C GLU A 74 -13.39 17.39 32.25
N ALA A 75 -13.01 16.28 31.62
CA ALA A 75 -11.71 16.11 30.98
C ALA A 75 -11.41 17.24 29.97
N LYS A 76 -12.41 17.65 29.18
CA LYS A 76 -12.30 18.77 28.23
C LYS A 76 -12.05 20.10 28.94
N ARG A 77 -12.80 20.40 30.02
CA ARG A 77 -12.57 21.61 30.83
C ARG A 77 -11.17 21.62 31.43
N THR A 78 -10.72 20.47 31.91
CA THR A 78 -9.37 20.29 32.46
C THR A 78 -8.30 20.52 31.39
N ASN A 79 -8.48 19.96 30.19
CA ASN A 79 -7.57 20.19 29.07
C ASN A 79 -7.48 21.66 28.67
N ALA A 80 -8.60 22.38 28.64
CA ALA A 80 -8.66 23.79 28.27
C ALA A 80 -7.93 24.74 29.24
N LYS A 81 -7.68 24.30 30.49
CA LYS A 81 -6.91 25.06 31.50
C LYS A 81 -5.40 24.84 31.40
N LEU A 82 -4.95 23.88 30.58
CA LEU A 82 -3.55 23.56 30.39
C LEU A 82 -2.99 24.32 29.18
N ASN A 83 -1.76 24.80 29.30
CA ASN A 83 -1.00 25.42 28.19
C ASN A 83 0.06 24.46 27.61
N GLY A 84 0.07 23.21 28.06
CA GLY A 84 1.08 22.21 27.76
C GLY A 84 0.82 20.91 28.52
N TYR A 85 1.61 19.88 28.25
CA TYR A 85 1.56 18.65 29.05
C TYR A 85 1.95 18.96 30.50
N ALA A 86 1.17 18.47 31.45
CA ALA A 86 1.51 18.58 32.85
C ALA A 86 2.87 17.93 33.15
N PRO A 87 3.63 18.40 34.14
CA PRO A 87 4.84 17.71 34.59
C PRO A 87 4.54 16.26 34.98
N ALA A 88 5.50 15.36 34.75
CA ALA A 88 5.36 13.92 35.05
C ALA A 88 4.85 13.61 36.46
N LYS A 89 5.33 14.36 37.46
CA LYS A 89 4.92 14.24 38.87
C LYS A 89 3.44 14.55 39.11
N ASP A 90 2.85 15.40 38.26
CA ASP A 90 1.49 15.89 38.38
C ASP A 90 0.51 15.17 37.44
N ALA A 91 1.01 14.34 36.51
CA ALA A 91 0.19 13.65 35.51
C ALA A 91 -1.00 12.88 36.14
N LYS A 92 -0.82 12.28 37.32
CA LYS A 92 -1.88 11.57 38.05
C LYS A 92 -3.06 12.45 38.47
N ARG A 93 -2.84 13.76 38.64
CA ARG A 93 -3.91 14.73 38.98
C ARG A 93 -4.89 14.93 37.82
N TYR A 94 -4.50 14.51 36.62
CA TYR A 94 -5.26 14.66 35.38
C TYR A 94 -5.81 13.31 34.90
N ALA A 95 -6.06 12.35 35.81
CA ALA A 95 -6.46 10.99 35.48
C ALA A 95 -7.63 10.92 34.48
N ASN A 96 -8.74 11.61 34.74
CA ASN A 96 -9.90 11.60 33.82
C ASN A 96 -9.55 12.12 32.41
N LEU A 97 -8.72 13.16 32.30
CA LEU A 97 -8.23 13.64 31.00
C LEU A 97 -7.38 12.58 30.29
N ASN A 98 -6.44 11.99 31.01
CA ASN A 98 -5.52 11.00 30.45
C ASN A 98 -6.26 9.73 29.99
N GLU A 99 -7.26 9.29 30.75
CA GLU A 99 -8.08 8.12 30.43
C GLU A 99 -9.00 8.37 29.23
N VAL A 100 -9.71 9.52 29.20
CA VAL A 100 -10.56 9.88 28.06
C VAL A 100 -9.74 10.07 26.79
N GLY A 101 -8.57 10.73 26.88
CA GLY A 101 -7.68 10.92 25.74
C GLY A 101 -7.17 9.59 25.18
N THR A 102 -6.82 8.64 26.05
CA THR A 102 -6.46 7.27 25.66
C THR A 102 -7.63 6.56 24.99
N CYS A 103 -8.83 6.60 25.59
CA CYS A 103 -10.02 5.98 25.02
C CYS A 103 -10.35 6.50 23.61
N LEU A 104 -10.21 7.80 23.35
CA LEU A 104 -10.41 8.35 22.01
C LEU A 104 -9.37 7.86 21.00
N MET A 105 -8.11 7.70 21.41
CA MET A 105 -7.09 7.09 20.55
C MET A 105 -7.45 5.65 20.19
N LEU A 106 -7.89 4.85 21.17
CA LEU A 106 -8.33 3.46 20.96
C LEU A 106 -9.56 3.37 20.06
N LYS A 107 -10.53 4.28 20.24
CA LYS A 107 -11.72 4.36 19.37
C LYS A 107 -11.33 4.66 17.93
N GLY A 108 -10.43 5.64 17.71
CA GLY A 108 -9.94 5.96 16.38
C GLY A 108 -9.24 4.77 15.71
N ASP A 109 -8.42 4.03 16.47
CA ASP A 109 -7.78 2.80 15.99
C ASP A 109 -8.80 1.69 15.68
N ALA A 110 -9.79 1.47 16.54
CA ALA A 110 -10.85 0.48 16.31
C ALA A 110 -11.71 0.81 15.08
N LEU A 111 -12.10 2.07 14.91
CA LEU A 111 -12.86 2.53 13.73
C LEU A 111 -12.07 2.34 12.45
N ARG A 112 -10.77 2.67 12.46
CA ARG A 112 -9.87 2.44 11.33
C ARG A 112 -9.78 0.96 10.98
N GLN A 113 -9.60 0.08 11.97
CA GLN A 113 -9.53 -1.37 11.73
C GLN A 113 -10.86 -1.98 11.27
N LYS A 114 -11.99 -1.31 11.56
CA LYS A 114 -13.33 -1.67 11.07
C LYS A 114 -13.62 -1.13 9.65
N GLY A 115 -12.74 -0.29 9.10
CA GLY A 115 -12.93 0.35 7.79
C GLY A 115 -13.74 1.66 7.83
N ASP A 116 -14.16 2.12 9.01
CA ASP A 116 -14.82 3.43 9.17
C ASP A 116 -13.77 4.55 9.26
N VAL A 117 -13.20 4.90 8.10
CA VAL A 117 -12.14 5.90 7.99
C VAL A 117 -12.63 7.29 8.40
N LYS A 118 -13.86 7.67 8.03
CA LYS A 118 -14.44 8.98 8.39
C LYS A 118 -14.62 9.11 9.90
N GLY A 119 -15.16 8.07 10.54
CA GLY A 119 -15.29 8.01 11.99
C GLY A 119 -13.94 8.06 12.70
N ALA A 120 -12.94 7.36 12.18
CA ALA A 120 -11.58 7.39 12.73
C ALA A 120 -10.96 8.79 12.66
N ILE A 121 -11.05 9.46 11.49
CA ILE A 121 -10.59 10.84 11.29
C ILE A 121 -11.26 11.78 12.30
N ALA A 122 -12.59 11.76 12.38
CA ALA A 122 -13.35 12.62 13.30
C ALA A 122 -12.96 12.38 14.77
N THR A 123 -12.71 11.12 15.15
CA THR A 123 -12.31 10.75 16.51
C THR A 123 -10.89 11.25 16.84
N TYR A 124 -9.93 11.10 15.92
CA TYR A 124 -8.60 11.66 16.12
C TYR A 124 -8.63 13.19 16.19
N GLU A 125 -9.40 13.86 15.34
CA GLU A 125 -9.57 15.31 15.38
C GLU A 125 -10.20 15.78 16.70
N LEU A 126 -11.18 15.04 17.22
CA LEU A 126 -11.76 15.30 18.55
C LEU A 126 -10.70 15.19 19.66
N LEU A 127 -9.86 14.15 19.64
CA LEU A 127 -8.76 14.00 20.59
C LEU A 127 -7.79 15.20 20.52
N LEU A 128 -7.40 15.62 19.32
CA LEU A 128 -6.51 16.76 19.11
C LEU A 128 -7.14 18.09 19.53
N ARG A 129 -8.44 18.25 19.38
CA ARG A 129 -9.14 19.49 19.70
C ARG A 129 -9.39 19.64 21.19
N ASP A 130 -9.94 18.60 21.83
CA ASP A 130 -10.54 18.71 23.16
C ASP A 130 -9.70 18.04 24.27
N TYR A 131 -8.74 17.18 23.93
CA TYR A 131 -8.02 16.33 24.90
C TYR A 131 -6.51 16.22 24.61
N GLN A 132 -5.94 17.23 23.92
CA GLN A 132 -4.57 17.19 23.39
C GLN A 132 -3.45 16.97 24.42
N TYR A 133 -3.68 17.36 25.68
CA TYR A 133 -2.67 17.30 26.74
C TYR A 133 -2.76 16.02 27.59
N ALA A 134 -3.61 15.06 27.19
CA ALA A 134 -3.61 13.74 27.77
C ALA A 134 -2.23 13.08 27.66
N GLN A 135 -1.79 12.45 28.75
CA GLN A 135 -0.55 11.67 28.79
C GLN A 135 -0.68 10.49 29.76
N VAL A 136 -0.18 9.32 29.37
CA VAL A 136 -0.28 8.10 30.18
C VAL A 136 1.11 7.51 30.35
N TRP A 137 1.41 7.02 31.55
CA TRP A 137 2.67 6.35 31.81
C TRP A 137 2.77 5.06 31.00
N ASP A 138 3.79 4.98 30.14
CA ASP A 138 4.18 3.76 29.46
C ASP A 138 5.13 2.96 30.36
N PRO A 139 4.89 1.66 30.59
CA PRO A 139 5.78 0.80 31.38
C PRO A 139 7.24 0.78 30.91
N LYS A 140 7.51 1.20 29.67
CA LYS A 140 8.86 1.33 29.11
C LYS A 140 9.59 2.62 29.52
N GLY A 141 9.01 3.43 30.39
CA GLY A 141 9.72 4.50 31.09
C GLY A 141 9.48 5.92 30.54
N TRP A 142 8.45 6.14 29.74
CA TRP A 142 8.09 7.48 29.26
C TRP A 142 6.58 7.75 29.38
N PHE A 143 6.17 9.02 29.34
CA PHE A 143 4.76 9.36 29.21
C PHE A 143 4.34 9.35 27.74
N TRP A 144 3.54 8.36 27.35
CA TRP A 144 2.95 8.28 26.04
C TRP A 144 1.85 9.33 25.89
N LYS A 145 1.78 9.95 24.71
CA LYS A 145 0.87 11.06 24.39
C LYS A 145 -0.09 10.63 23.28
N PRO A 146 -1.36 10.32 23.60
CA PRO A 146 -2.36 9.90 22.62
C PRO A 146 -2.48 10.87 21.42
N ALA A 147 -2.41 12.19 21.68
CA ALA A 147 -2.50 13.21 20.65
C ALA A 147 -1.37 13.15 19.60
N GLU A 148 -0.15 12.77 20.00
CA GLU A 148 0.95 12.61 19.04
C GLU A 148 0.75 11.39 18.12
N SER A 149 0.24 10.29 18.67
CA SER A 149 -0.14 9.13 17.86
C SER A 149 -1.31 9.45 16.93
N ALA A 150 -2.31 10.19 17.42
CA ALA A 150 -3.45 10.63 16.62
C ALA A 150 -3.02 11.52 15.44
N ARG A 151 -2.10 12.48 15.64
CA ARG A 151 -1.54 13.29 14.53
C ARG A 151 -0.90 12.42 13.44
N LYS A 152 -0.10 11.43 13.84
CA LYS A 152 0.57 10.51 12.89
C LYS A 152 -0.45 9.67 12.11
N ASN A 153 -1.49 9.18 12.78
CA ASN A 153 -2.54 8.39 12.12
C ASN A 153 -3.41 9.27 11.21
N LEU A 154 -3.78 10.47 11.66
CA LEU A 154 -4.57 11.43 10.88
C LEU A 154 -3.85 11.82 9.58
N ALA A 155 -2.54 12.09 9.63
CA ALA A 155 -1.76 12.39 8.44
C ALA A 155 -1.83 11.23 7.41
N LYS A 156 -1.64 9.98 7.87
CA LYS A 156 -1.75 8.79 7.00
C LYS A 156 -3.15 8.65 6.39
N LEU A 157 -4.20 8.86 7.19
CA LEU A 157 -5.59 8.74 6.73
C LEU A 157 -5.98 9.84 5.76
N LYS A 158 -5.61 11.10 6.03
CA LYS A 158 -5.90 12.22 5.13
C LYS A 158 -5.18 12.09 3.78
N THR A 159 -3.97 11.54 3.76
CA THR A 159 -3.30 11.17 2.49
C THR A 159 -4.04 10.04 1.77
N ALA A 160 -4.61 9.07 2.49
CA ALA A 160 -5.36 7.97 1.89
C ALA A 160 -6.74 8.37 1.35
N THR A 161 -7.36 9.43 1.89
CA THR A 161 -8.70 9.91 1.51
C THR A 161 -8.68 11.15 0.63
N ALA A 162 -7.50 11.67 0.26
CA ALA A 162 -7.40 12.76 -0.68
C ALA A 162 -8.03 12.32 -2.02
N PRO A 163 -8.84 13.18 -2.67
CA PRO A 163 -9.32 12.86 -4.00
C PRO A 163 -8.12 12.63 -4.91
N TYR A 164 -8.17 11.53 -5.67
CA TYR A 164 -7.14 11.17 -6.64
C TYR A 164 -6.84 12.36 -7.56
N GLN A 165 -5.66 12.95 -7.42
CA GLN A 165 -5.18 14.04 -8.26
C GLN A 165 -3.84 13.67 -8.87
N LEU A 166 -3.87 13.29 -10.15
CA LEU A 166 -2.67 13.13 -10.97
C LEU A 166 -2.02 14.51 -11.17
N LYS A 167 -0.96 14.79 -10.42
CA LYS A 167 -0.17 16.03 -10.59
C LYS A 167 0.81 15.88 -11.75
N VAL A 168 0.32 15.96 -12.99
CA VAL A 168 1.16 15.90 -14.20
C VAL A 168 1.62 17.30 -14.61
N ALA A 169 2.92 17.50 -14.86
CA ALA A 169 3.50 18.81 -15.18
C ALA A 169 3.11 19.37 -16.57
N LYS A 170 2.69 18.51 -17.52
CA LYS A 170 2.16 18.89 -18.85
C LYS A 170 1.04 17.91 -19.25
N LYS A 171 -0.22 18.29 -19.05
CA LYS A 171 -1.39 17.44 -19.35
C LYS A 171 -1.83 17.60 -20.81
N HIS A 172 -1.76 16.53 -21.59
CA HIS A 172 -2.41 16.45 -22.92
C HIS A 172 -3.76 15.73 -22.86
N PHE A 173 -3.96 14.90 -21.84
CA PHE A 173 -5.19 14.17 -21.57
C PHE A 173 -5.77 14.60 -20.22
N THR A 174 -7.08 14.47 -20.08
CA THR A 174 -7.79 14.68 -18.81
C THR A 174 -7.39 13.64 -17.76
N ASP A 175 -7.60 13.95 -16.48
CA ASP A 175 -7.32 13.00 -15.40
C ASP A 175 -8.13 11.71 -15.54
N GLU A 176 -9.34 11.77 -16.10
CA GLU A 176 -10.18 10.61 -16.37
C GLU A 176 -9.59 9.71 -17.48
N GLN A 177 -9.06 10.30 -18.56
CA GLN A 177 -8.39 9.55 -19.62
C GLN A 177 -7.09 8.88 -19.14
N LEU A 178 -6.41 9.52 -18.18
CA LEU A 178 -5.19 8.99 -17.56
C LEU A 178 -5.46 7.93 -16.48
N LYS A 179 -6.69 7.85 -15.98
CA LYS A 179 -7.06 6.96 -14.88
C LYS A 179 -7.37 5.56 -15.39
N PHE A 180 -6.81 4.55 -14.72
CA PHE A 180 -7.19 3.15 -14.91
C PHE A 180 -8.48 2.83 -14.14
N PRO A 181 -9.26 1.81 -14.55
CA PRO A 181 -10.44 1.37 -13.79
C PRO A 181 -10.11 1.04 -12.32
N GLY A 182 -8.89 0.54 -12.08
CA GLY A 182 -8.25 0.42 -10.78
C GLY A 182 -6.74 0.21 -10.98
N LYS A 183 -5.92 0.40 -9.93
CA LYS A 183 -4.46 0.42 -10.07
C LYS A 183 -3.86 -0.98 -10.24
N LYS A 184 -4.44 -2.00 -9.60
CA LYS A 184 -4.00 -3.40 -9.71
C LYS A 184 -4.17 -3.97 -11.13
N GLY A 185 -3.05 -4.24 -11.79
CA GLY A 185 -2.97 -4.92 -13.09
C GLY A 185 -2.30 -6.28 -13.03
N ILE A 186 -2.06 -6.91 -14.18
CA ILE A 186 -1.24 -8.13 -14.27
C ILE A 186 -0.55 -8.21 -15.64
N CYS A 187 0.66 -8.77 -15.66
CA CYS A 187 1.40 -9.07 -16.88
C CYS A 187 1.49 -10.58 -17.09
N LEU A 188 0.90 -11.07 -18.18
CA LEU A 188 0.93 -12.49 -18.56
C LEU A 188 1.03 -12.59 -20.08
N THR A 189 1.83 -13.51 -20.56
CA THR A 189 1.93 -13.79 -22.00
C THR A 189 0.59 -14.31 -22.52
N MET A 190 0.26 -13.97 -23.77
CA MET A 190 -0.98 -14.39 -24.43
C MET A 190 -0.63 -15.03 -25.78
N ARG A 191 0.25 -16.04 -25.74
CA ARG A 191 0.73 -16.72 -26.94
C ARG A 191 -0.36 -17.58 -27.59
N LYS A 192 -0.05 -18.11 -28.78
CA LYS A 192 -0.94 -19.00 -29.52
C LYS A 192 -1.23 -20.28 -28.72
N ALA A 193 -2.36 -20.92 -29.02
CA ALA A 193 -2.73 -22.20 -28.42
C ALA A 193 -1.61 -23.25 -28.61
N GLY A 194 -1.37 -24.08 -27.60
CA GLY A 194 -0.28 -25.07 -27.59
C GLY A 194 1.10 -24.53 -27.18
N GLU A 195 1.34 -23.22 -27.17
CA GLU A 195 2.62 -22.66 -26.74
C GLU A 195 2.71 -22.44 -25.23
N LYS A 196 3.92 -22.53 -24.64
CA LYS A 196 4.15 -22.12 -23.25
C LYS A 196 3.79 -20.65 -23.08
N GLY A 197 2.84 -20.36 -22.19
CA GLY A 197 2.33 -19.00 -21.99
C GLY A 197 1.20 -18.61 -22.96
N SER A 198 0.47 -19.60 -23.49
CA SER A 198 -0.70 -19.38 -24.33
C SER A 198 -1.83 -18.67 -23.60
N ALA A 199 -2.69 -17.99 -24.37
CA ALA A 199 -3.92 -17.40 -23.86
C ALA A 199 -4.83 -18.44 -23.17
N GLU A 200 -4.89 -19.67 -23.69
CA GLU A 200 -5.64 -20.77 -23.08
C GLU A 200 -5.17 -21.08 -21.65
N GLY A 201 -3.85 -21.09 -21.44
CA GLY A 201 -3.27 -21.32 -20.11
C GLY A 201 -3.34 -20.09 -19.19
N ASN A 202 -3.18 -18.89 -19.74
CA ASN A 202 -3.00 -17.66 -18.96
C ASN A 202 -4.28 -16.84 -18.74
N LEU A 203 -5.32 -16.96 -19.57
CA LEU A 203 -6.61 -16.31 -19.31
C LEU A 203 -7.27 -16.79 -18.00
N PRO A 204 -7.28 -18.11 -17.67
CA PRO A 204 -7.77 -18.56 -16.37
C PRO A 204 -6.93 -18.00 -15.21
N ARG A 205 -5.60 -17.89 -15.38
CA ARG A 205 -4.71 -17.29 -14.38
C ARG A 205 -5.06 -15.81 -14.17
N LEU A 206 -5.13 -15.03 -15.24
CA LEU A 206 -5.54 -13.62 -15.23
C LEU A 206 -6.87 -13.43 -14.46
N LYS A 207 -7.89 -14.25 -14.76
CA LYS A 207 -9.19 -14.18 -14.08
C LYS A 207 -9.09 -14.45 -12.58
N LYS A 208 -8.24 -15.40 -12.15
CA LYS A 208 -8.07 -15.74 -10.72
C LYS A 208 -7.55 -14.56 -9.90
N VAL A 209 -6.71 -13.68 -10.45
CA VAL A 209 -6.16 -12.54 -9.68
C VAL A 209 -7.01 -11.27 -9.73
N ASN A 210 -8.13 -11.30 -10.47
CA ASN A 210 -9.10 -10.21 -10.59
C ASN A 210 -8.45 -8.82 -10.78
N PRO A 211 -7.66 -8.62 -11.85
CA PRO A 211 -7.03 -7.33 -12.14
C PRO A 211 -8.05 -6.35 -12.74
N TYR A 212 -7.69 -5.07 -12.79
CA TYR A 212 -8.45 -4.04 -13.52
C TYR A 212 -7.88 -3.77 -14.91
N TRP A 213 -6.62 -4.12 -15.13
CA TRP A 213 -5.95 -4.02 -16.42
C TRP A 213 -4.90 -5.10 -16.60
N SER A 214 -4.50 -5.35 -17.84
CA SER A 214 -3.45 -6.32 -18.15
C SER A 214 -2.65 -5.93 -19.39
N TYR A 215 -1.48 -6.54 -19.55
CA TYR A 215 -0.72 -6.48 -20.81
C TYR A 215 0.06 -7.78 -21.01
N SER A 216 0.56 -7.98 -22.24
CA SER A 216 1.20 -9.24 -22.66
C SER A 216 2.45 -9.05 -23.51
N TRP A 217 3.21 -7.97 -23.28
CA TRP A 217 4.45 -7.63 -24.02
C TRP A 217 4.29 -7.52 -25.54
N GLY A 218 3.09 -7.19 -26.00
CA GLY A 218 2.76 -6.99 -27.40
C GLY A 218 1.42 -6.28 -27.54
N TRP A 219 0.89 -6.22 -28.76
CA TRP A 219 -0.39 -5.57 -29.05
C TRP A 219 -1.50 -6.53 -29.46
N ASP A 220 -1.20 -7.83 -29.55
CA ASP A 220 -2.15 -8.83 -30.03
C ASP A 220 -3.33 -8.99 -29.08
N GLN A 221 -4.53 -8.77 -29.63
CA GLN A 221 -5.78 -8.97 -28.92
C GLN A 221 -6.18 -10.45 -29.02
N VAL A 222 -6.33 -11.13 -27.89
CA VAL A 222 -6.83 -12.51 -27.84
C VAL A 222 -8.32 -12.57 -27.51
N PRO A 223 -9.07 -13.56 -28.03
CA PRO A 223 -10.49 -13.73 -27.69
C PRO A 223 -10.66 -14.10 -26.21
N ASN A 224 -11.86 -13.90 -25.67
CA ASN A 224 -12.25 -14.28 -24.30
C ASN A 224 -11.52 -13.53 -23.17
N GLN A 225 -10.87 -12.39 -23.47
CA GLN A 225 -10.42 -11.46 -22.45
C GLN A 225 -11.63 -10.93 -21.65
N PRO A 226 -11.53 -10.79 -20.31
CA PRO A 226 -12.64 -10.27 -19.51
C PRO A 226 -12.97 -8.83 -19.89
N ALA A 227 -14.25 -8.52 -20.12
CA ALA A 227 -14.68 -7.20 -20.57
C ALA A 227 -14.40 -6.06 -19.57
N ASN A 228 -14.30 -6.40 -18.28
CA ASN A 228 -13.98 -5.46 -17.20
C ASN A 228 -12.48 -5.27 -16.95
N VAL A 229 -11.62 -5.95 -17.71
CA VAL A 229 -10.16 -5.83 -17.63
C VAL A 229 -9.68 -5.06 -18.85
N GLU A 230 -9.12 -3.88 -18.63
CA GLU A 230 -8.55 -3.11 -19.73
C GLU A 230 -7.25 -3.76 -20.24
N PHE A 231 -7.18 -4.06 -21.54
CA PHE A 231 -5.95 -4.53 -22.15
C PHE A 231 -5.11 -3.35 -22.65
N VAL A 232 -3.85 -3.28 -22.20
CA VAL A 232 -2.91 -2.24 -22.60
C VAL A 232 -1.87 -2.82 -23.56
N PRO A 233 -1.93 -2.50 -24.86
CA PRO A 233 -0.93 -2.95 -25.83
C PRO A 233 0.43 -2.29 -25.61
N MET A 234 1.49 -2.97 -26.04
CA MET A 234 2.88 -2.54 -25.95
C MET A 234 3.58 -2.66 -27.30
N ALA A 235 4.42 -1.69 -27.65
CA ALA A 235 5.47 -1.90 -28.64
C ALA A 235 6.72 -2.41 -27.90
N TRP A 236 6.95 -3.73 -27.88
CA TRP A 236 8.07 -4.29 -27.13
C TRP A 236 9.43 -3.72 -27.60
N GLY A 237 9.61 -3.58 -28.92
CA GLY A 237 10.71 -2.89 -29.56
C GLY A 237 10.26 -2.25 -30.88
N ALA A 238 11.21 -1.81 -31.71
CA ALA A 238 10.90 -1.23 -33.02
C ALA A 238 10.93 -2.26 -34.19
N TRP A 239 11.23 -3.52 -33.89
CA TRP A 239 11.48 -4.60 -34.86
C TRP A 239 10.19 -5.28 -35.35
N SER A 240 9.24 -4.52 -35.90
CA SER A 240 8.07 -5.13 -36.54
C SER A 240 8.44 -5.67 -37.93
N VAL A 241 7.90 -6.85 -38.30
CA VAL A 241 8.12 -7.49 -39.62
C VAL A 241 7.76 -6.57 -40.80
N ASP A 242 6.75 -5.71 -40.64
CA ASP A 242 6.30 -4.74 -41.65
C ASP A 242 6.84 -3.32 -41.38
N GLY A 243 7.66 -3.14 -40.34
CA GLY A 243 8.03 -1.85 -39.77
C GLY A 243 6.99 -1.34 -38.75
N LEU A 244 7.47 -0.67 -37.69
CA LEU A 244 6.65 -0.26 -36.54
C LEU A 244 5.35 0.44 -36.95
N SER A 245 5.42 1.46 -37.81
CA SER A 245 4.24 2.19 -38.28
C SER A 245 3.19 1.31 -38.95
N LYS A 246 3.57 0.36 -39.81
CA LYS A 246 2.60 -0.53 -40.47
C LYS A 246 1.99 -1.50 -39.46
N GLY A 247 2.80 -2.04 -38.55
CA GLY A 247 2.34 -2.87 -37.44
C GLY A 247 1.30 -2.16 -36.57
N LEU A 248 1.55 -0.91 -36.20
CA LEU A 248 0.59 -0.09 -35.43
C LEU A 248 -0.72 0.16 -36.19
N GLN A 249 -0.64 0.53 -37.48
CA GLN A 249 -1.82 0.78 -38.30
C GLN A 249 -2.72 -0.45 -38.44
N LYS A 250 -2.12 -1.63 -38.57
CA LYS A 250 -2.84 -2.90 -38.69
C LYS A 250 -3.33 -3.44 -37.35
N GLY A 251 -2.47 -3.43 -36.33
CA GLY A 251 -2.66 -4.17 -35.08
C GLY A 251 -3.19 -3.34 -33.90
N VAL A 252 -3.15 -2.02 -33.96
CA VAL A 252 -3.46 -1.15 -32.81
C VAL A 252 -4.54 -0.11 -33.15
N VAL A 253 -4.37 0.62 -34.26
CA VAL A 253 -5.27 1.73 -34.64
C VAL A 253 -6.75 1.32 -34.73
N PRO A 254 -7.13 0.14 -35.28
CA PRO A 254 -8.54 -0.28 -35.27
C PRO A 254 -9.12 -0.46 -33.86
N TYR A 255 -8.31 -0.90 -32.90
CA TYR A 255 -8.72 -1.06 -31.51
C TYR A 255 -8.80 0.26 -30.75
N ILE A 256 -7.98 1.25 -31.12
CA ILE A 256 -8.14 2.63 -30.62
C ILE A 256 -9.45 3.23 -31.13
N LYS A 257 -9.73 3.12 -32.45
CA LYS A 257 -10.96 3.67 -33.06
C LYS A 257 -12.24 3.06 -32.49
N SER A 258 -12.21 1.79 -32.10
CA SER A 258 -13.34 1.11 -31.43
C SER A 258 -13.43 1.36 -29.92
N GLY A 259 -12.50 2.13 -29.34
CA GLY A 259 -12.45 2.42 -27.90
C GLY A 259 -11.95 1.27 -27.03
N LYS A 260 -11.50 0.15 -27.64
CA LYS A 260 -10.95 -1.02 -26.92
C LYS A 260 -9.55 -0.75 -26.37
N VAL A 261 -8.73 0.02 -27.09
CA VAL A 261 -7.40 0.46 -26.64
C VAL A 261 -7.48 1.93 -26.25
N LYS A 262 -7.21 2.20 -24.97
CA LYS A 262 -7.31 3.56 -24.39
C LYS A 262 -5.96 4.17 -24.04
N ARG A 263 -4.87 3.39 -24.12
CA ARG A 263 -3.50 3.79 -23.76
C ARG A 263 -2.50 2.79 -24.34
N PHE A 264 -1.23 3.17 -24.37
CA PHE A 264 -0.18 2.38 -25.03
C PHE A 264 1.12 2.37 -24.22
N LEU A 265 1.79 1.23 -24.16
CA LEU A 265 3.12 1.08 -23.52
C LEU A 265 4.23 1.22 -24.56
N GLY A 266 5.24 2.04 -24.23
CA GLY A 266 6.47 2.14 -25.00
C GLY A 266 7.37 0.90 -24.90
N PHE A 267 8.62 1.06 -25.34
CA PHE A 267 9.58 -0.04 -25.47
C PHE A 267 9.94 -0.73 -24.14
N ASN A 268 10.12 -2.05 -24.20
CA ASN A 268 10.40 -2.90 -23.06
C ASN A 268 11.90 -3.04 -22.79
N GLU A 269 12.37 -2.56 -21.65
CA GLU A 269 13.76 -2.64 -21.19
C GLU A 269 14.79 -2.35 -22.30
N PRO A 270 14.68 -1.22 -23.02
CA PRO A 270 15.60 -0.91 -24.12
C PRO A 270 17.06 -0.77 -23.68
N ASP A 271 17.28 -0.53 -22.39
CA ASP A 271 18.58 -0.45 -21.73
C ASP A 271 19.24 -1.81 -21.45
N LYS A 272 18.57 -2.92 -21.77
CA LYS A 272 19.05 -4.29 -21.54
C LYS A 272 19.26 -5.03 -22.86
N LYS A 273 20.42 -5.71 -22.99
CA LYS A 273 20.86 -6.37 -24.22
C LYS A 273 19.95 -7.53 -24.64
N GLU A 274 19.39 -8.25 -23.67
CA GLU A 274 18.54 -9.41 -23.89
C GLU A 274 17.07 -9.03 -24.14
N GLN A 275 16.74 -7.73 -24.16
CA GLN A 275 15.40 -7.19 -24.32
C GLN A 275 15.31 -6.36 -25.61
N ALA A 276 14.58 -5.24 -25.63
CA ALA A 276 14.45 -4.44 -26.85
C ALA A 276 15.80 -3.97 -27.40
N ASN A 277 16.80 -3.79 -26.52
CA ASN A 277 18.19 -3.48 -26.84
C ASN A 277 18.31 -2.32 -27.84
N MET A 278 17.87 -1.15 -27.41
CA MET A 278 17.82 0.07 -28.23
C MET A 278 18.59 1.17 -27.53
N SER A 279 19.34 1.99 -28.26
CA SER A 279 19.83 3.25 -27.69
C SER A 279 18.68 4.23 -27.44
N TYR A 280 18.87 5.21 -26.56
CA TYR A 280 17.83 6.22 -26.31
C TYR A 280 17.57 7.05 -27.57
N GLN A 281 18.59 7.30 -28.41
CA GLN A 281 18.43 7.99 -29.70
C GLN A 281 17.58 7.17 -30.67
N ALA A 282 17.75 5.84 -30.71
CA ALA A 282 16.93 4.97 -31.53
C ALA A 282 15.47 4.99 -31.06
N ALA A 283 15.22 4.92 -29.75
CA ALA A 283 13.86 5.04 -29.21
C ALA A 283 13.20 6.38 -29.58
N LEU A 284 13.94 7.50 -29.46
CA LEU A 284 13.45 8.84 -29.85
C LEU A 284 13.15 8.98 -31.35
N LYS A 285 13.86 8.26 -32.21
CA LYS A 285 13.58 8.23 -33.66
C LYS A 285 12.19 7.66 -33.94
N TYR A 286 11.77 6.63 -33.20
CA TYR A 286 10.48 5.98 -33.37
C TYR A 286 9.35 6.63 -32.56
N TRP A 287 9.68 7.43 -31.54
CA TRP A 287 8.70 8.02 -30.63
C TRP A 287 7.54 8.78 -31.33
N PRO A 288 7.77 9.60 -32.37
CA PRO A 288 6.67 10.28 -33.07
C PRO A 288 5.61 9.33 -33.65
N GLN A 289 6.00 8.10 -34.02
CA GLN A 289 5.06 7.09 -34.52
C GLN A 289 4.12 6.59 -33.40
N LEU A 290 4.62 6.50 -32.16
CA LEU A 290 3.80 6.16 -31.00
C LEU A 290 2.91 7.33 -30.58
N GLU A 291 3.42 8.56 -30.63
CA GLU A 291 2.62 9.77 -30.33
C GLU A 291 1.43 9.92 -31.28
N ALA A 292 1.60 9.56 -32.55
CA ALA A 292 0.55 9.61 -33.57
C ALA A 292 -0.65 8.69 -33.27
N LEU A 293 -0.52 7.74 -32.33
CA LEU A 293 -1.66 6.94 -31.85
C LEU A 293 -2.69 7.77 -31.09
N ASN A 294 -2.31 8.96 -30.61
CA ASN A 294 -3.18 9.92 -29.92
C ASN A 294 -3.97 9.33 -28.73
N VAL A 295 -3.34 8.41 -28.00
CA VAL A 295 -3.79 7.90 -26.70
C VAL A 295 -2.70 8.13 -25.66
N PRO A 296 -3.03 8.18 -24.35
CA PRO A 296 -2.03 8.22 -23.28
C PRO A 296 -0.88 7.23 -23.50
N LEU A 297 0.34 7.74 -23.50
CA LEU A 297 1.55 7.00 -23.85
C LEU A 297 2.49 6.88 -22.65
N CYS A 298 2.77 5.65 -22.25
CA CYS A 298 3.77 5.35 -21.24
C CYS A 298 5.16 5.37 -21.86
N SER A 299 6.12 5.99 -21.17
CA SER A 299 7.54 5.95 -21.55
C SER A 299 8.02 4.50 -21.79
N PRO A 300 9.17 4.31 -22.46
CA PRO A 300 9.87 3.04 -22.38
C PRO A 300 10.09 2.66 -20.90
N ALA A 301 9.91 1.38 -20.59
CA ALA A 301 10.04 0.86 -19.24
C ALA A 301 11.43 0.23 -19.07
N CYS A 302 12.36 1.00 -18.51
CA CYS A 302 13.75 0.56 -18.34
C CYS A 302 13.91 -0.46 -17.20
N ALA A 303 14.86 -1.39 -17.37
CA ALA A 303 15.33 -2.26 -16.30
C ALA A 303 16.06 -1.47 -15.20
N ASN A 304 16.67 -0.34 -15.57
CA ASN A 304 17.23 0.66 -14.68
C ASN A 304 16.52 2.02 -14.84
N PRO A 305 15.36 2.21 -14.20
CA PRO A 305 14.61 3.45 -14.32
C PRO A 305 15.21 4.60 -13.51
N GLU A 306 15.98 4.34 -12.45
CA GLU A 306 16.55 5.41 -11.63
C GLU A 306 17.91 5.94 -12.16
N GLY A 307 18.70 5.11 -12.82
CA GLY A 307 20.00 5.45 -13.39
C GLY A 307 21.20 4.97 -12.56
N ILE A 308 22.26 5.78 -12.47
CA ILE A 308 23.57 5.38 -11.89
C ILE A 308 23.47 4.89 -10.42
N ASN A 309 22.51 5.42 -9.65
CA ASN A 309 22.35 5.11 -8.21
C ASN A 309 21.40 3.94 -7.94
N ASP A 310 21.08 3.12 -8.94
CA ASP A 310 20.09 2.06 -8.80
C ASP A 310 20.72 0.74 -8.28
N ASN A 311 20.42 0.43 -7.01
CA ASN A 311 20.86 -0.80 -6.32
C ASN A 311 19.90 -2.00 -6.50
N SER A 312 18.84 -1.84 -7.29
CA SER A 312 17.79 -2.87 -7.54
C SER A 312 17.67 -3.25 -9.02
N VAL A 313 18.69 -2.91 -9.79
CA VAL A 313 18.74 -3.22 -11.22
C VAL A 313 19.07 -4.67 -11.44
N GLN A 314 18.61 -5.18 -12.57
CA GLN A 314 18.96 -6.50 -13.10
C GLN A 314 20.41 -6.51 -13.65
N GLY A 315 21.36 -5.92 -12.93
CA GLY A 315 22.73 -5.67 -13.39
C GLY A 315 22.89 -4.52 -14.40
N VAL A 316 21.80 -3.85 -14.80
CA VAL A 316 21.83 -2.77 -15.80
C VAL A 316 22.25 -1.44 -15.16
N ARG A 317 23.35 -0.83 -15.61
CA ARG A 317 23.79 0.48 -15.16
C ARG A 317 23.78 1.47 -16.32
N GLY A 318 23.46 2.73 -16.04
CA GLY A 318 23.58 3.79 -17.04
C GLY A 318 22.61 4.94 -16.82
N THR A 319 22.46 5.75 -17.84
CA THR A 319 21.63 6.96 -17.83
C THR A 319 20.50 6.92 -18.86
N TRP A 320 20.25 5.76 -19.48
CA TRP A 320 19.34 5.61 -20.62
C TRP A 320 18.00 6.32 -20.41
N MET A 321 17.29 6.03 -19.31
CA MET A 321 15.97 6.62 -19.06
C MET A 321 16.05 8.13 -18.82
N LYS A 322 17.08 8.58 -18.11
CA LYS A 322 17.34 10.01 -17.88
C LYS A 322 17.59 10.74 -19.20
N ASP A 323 18.39 10.16 -20.08
CA ASP A 323 18.76 10.80 -21.35
C ASP A 323 17.58 10.79 -22.33
N PHE A 324 16.82 9.69 -22.41
CA PHE A 324 15.57 9.62 -23.16
C PHE A 324 14.56 10.68 -22.69
N MET A 325 14.25 10.71 -21.39
CA MET A 325 13.23 11.61 -20.84
C MET A 325 13.64 13.09 -21.01
N LYS A 326 14.91 13.42 -20.75
CA LYS A 326 15.45 14.78 -20.94
C LYS A 326 15.33 15.23 -22.39
N GLU A 327 15.70 14.36 -23.33
CA GLU A 327 15.68 14.70 -24.75
C GLU A 327 14.27 14.71 -25.34
N ALA A 328 13.38 13.83 -24.87
CA ALA A 328 11.95 13.88 -25.19
C ALA A 328 11.35 15.22 -24.73
N ASP A 329 11.65 15.65 -23.49
CA ASP A 329 11.23 16.95 -22.96
C ASP A 329 11.76 18.13 -23.79
N ARG A 330 13.05 18.06 -24.19
CA ARG A 330 13.68 19.09 -25.04
C ARG A 330 13.02 19.19 -26.42
N ARG A 331 12.60 18.06 -27.00
CA ARG A 331 11.91 18.00 -28.31
C ARG A 331 10.42 18.32 -28.23
N GLY A 332 9.86 18.46 -27.03
CA GLY A 332 8.42 18.62 -26.84
C GLY A 332 7.62 17.35 -27.09
N TYR A 333 8.25 16.18 -27.07
CA TYR A 333 7.56 14.90 -27.22
C TYR A 333 6.68 14.62 -25.99
N ARG A 334 5.49 14.07 -26.26
CA ARG A 334 4.53 13.65 -25.25
C ARG A 334 4.95 12.34 -24.59
N VAL A 335 4.96 12.36 -23.26
CA VAL A 335 5.11 11.20 -22.39
C VAL A 335 4.13 11.40 -21.22
N ASP A 336 3.10 10.57 -21.14
CA ASP A 336 1.99 10.74 -20.20
C ASP A 336 2.19 9.92 -18.92
N TYR A 337 2.87 8.77 -18.99
CA TYR A 337 3.27 7.98 -17.83
C TYR A 337 4.78 7.70 -17.84
N THR A 338 5.36 7.55 -16.65
CA THR A 338 6.70 7.01 -16.45
C THR A 338 6.60 5.51 -16.22
N GLY A 339 7.03 4.71 -17.20
CA GLY A 339 7.10 3.25 -17.13
C GLY A 339 8.26 2.78 -16.26
N VAL A 340 8.00 1.86 -15.34
CA VAL A 340 8.98 1.42 -14.34
C VAL A 340 8.96 -0.09 -14.19
N HIS A 341 10.12 -0.73 -14.35
CA HIS A 341 10.36 -2.09 -13.88
C HIS A 341 11.19 -2.05 -12.60
N TRP A 342 10.92 -2.97 -11.67
CA TRP A 342 11.66 -3.03 -10.42
C TRP A 342 11.78 -4.46 -9.88
N TYR A 343 13.02 -4.90 -9.66
CA TYR A 343 13.31 -6.22 -9.12
C TYR A 343 14.39 -6.17 -8.04
N GLY A 344 13.98 -5.88 -6.80
CA GLY A 344 14.89 -5.77 -5.65
C GLY A 344 14.63 -6.78 -4.55
N GLY A 345 15.05 -6.46 -3.32
CA GLY A 345 14.80 -7.30 -2.14
C GLY A 345 13.50 -6.96 -1.41
N THR A 346 13.27 -7.58 -0.25
CA THR A 346 12.02 -7.42 0.53
C THR A 346 12.01 -6.19 1.47
N HIS A 347 12.90 -5.21 1.27
CA HIS A 347 12.96 -4.01 2.11
C HIS A 347 11.96 -2.94 1.63
N VAL A 348 10.81 -2.86 2.31
CA VAL A 348 9.66 -2.02 1.96
C VAL A 348 10.03 -0.55 1.73
N GLN A 349 10.84 0.04 2.62
CA GLN A 349 11.13 1.47 2.56
C GLN A 349 12.00 1.82 1.33
N HIS A 350 12.89 0.93 0.92
CA HIS A 350 13.74 1.13 -0.26
C HIS A 350 12.90 1.19 -1.54
N PHE A 351 11.90 0.31 -1.66
CA PHE A 351 10.95 0.36 -2.76
C PHE A 351 10.20 1.69 -2.78
N LYS A 352 9.60 2.08 -1.63
CA LYS A 352 8.80 3.31 -1.51
C LYS A 352 9.62 4.56 -1.87
N ASP A 353 10.84 4.66 -1.35
CA ASP A 353 11.69 5.82 -1.60
C ASP A 353 12.20 5.86 -3.04
N LYS A 354 12.50 4.71 -3.65
CA LYS A 354 12.85 4.65 -5.06
C LYS A 354 11.72 5.12 -5.96
N MET A 355 10.49 4.64 -5.76
CA MET A 355 9.34 5.08 -6.55
C MET A 355 9.12 6.60 -6.44
N LYS A 356 9.26 7.16 -5.23
CA LYS A 356 9.22 8.63 -5.04
C LYS A 356 10.33 9.34 -5.79
N ARG A 357 11.58 8.85 -5.73
CA ARG A 357 12.70 9.49 -6.44
C ARG A 357 12.53 9.44 -7.95
N ILE A 358 12.02 8.34 -8.51
CA ILE A 358 11.70 8.22 -9.94
C ILE A 358 10.60 9.22 -10.32
N TYR A 359 9.54 9.31 -9.50
CA TYR A 359 8.42 10.22 -9.72
C TYR A 359 8.90 11.68 -9.79
N GLU A 360 9.67 12.11 -8.80
CA GLU A 360 10.22 13.48 -8.76
C GLU A 360 11.21 13.73 -9.91
N LYS A 361 12.06 12.75 -10.24
CA LYS A 361 13.09 12.87 -11.28
C LYS A 361 12.52 13.12 -12.67
N TYR A 362 11.41 12.48 -13.02
CA TYR A 362 10.85 12.54 -14.37
C TYR A 362 9.66 13.48 -14.50
N GLY A 363 9.75 14.62 -13.80
CA GLY A 363 8.81 15.73 -13.96
C GLY A 363 7.45 15.45 -13.31
N ARG A 364 7.43 14.60 -12.27
CA ARG A 364 6.20 14.26 -11.53
C ARG A 364 5.12 13.68 -12.44
N ARG A 365 5.51 12.99 -13.51
CA ARG A 365 4.59 12.21 -14.33
C ARG A 365 4.09 11.01 -13.53
N PRO A 366 2.83 10.60 -13.70
CA PRO A 366 2.30 9.43 -13.03
C PRO A 366 3.15 8.20 -13.36
N ILE A 367 3.48 7.41 -12.33
CA ILE A 367 4.22 6.18 -12.53
C ILE A 367 3.25 5.06 -12.90
N LEU A 368 3.62 4.30 -13.92
CA LEU A 368 3.01 3.02 -14.26
C LEU A 368 4.05 1.92 -14.06
N ILE A 369 3.89 1.15 -12.98
CA ILE A 369 4.84 0.08 -12.61
C ILE A 369 4.44 -1.19 -13.37
N THR A 370 4.97 -1.37 -14.57
CA THR A 370 4.55 -2.47 -15.45
C THR A 370 5.12 -3.82 -15.05
N GLU A 371 6.23 -3.84 -14.32
CA GLU A 371 6.77 -5.07 -13.72
C GLU A 371 7.37 -4.78 -12.35
N PHE A 372 6.97 -5.53 -11.34
CA PHE A 372 7.72 -5.56 -10.08
C PHE A 372 7.49 -6.81 -9.26
N ALA A 373 8.55 -7.25 -8.59
CA ALA A 373 8.53 -8.31 -7.59
C ALA A 373 9.90 -8.38 -6.89
N PRO A 374 9.98 -8.84 -5.63
CA PRO A 374 11.26 -9.25 -5.07
C PRO A 374 11.91 -10.36 -5.90
N ALA A 375 13.21 -10.25 -6.17
CA ALA A 375 13.97 -11.19 -6.99
C ALA A 375 15.41 -11.29 -6.49
N ASP A 376 15.95 -12.51 -6.53
CA ASP A 376 17.33 -12.83 -6.19
C ASP A 376 18.10 -13.22 -7.45
N TRP A 377 18.72 -12.24 -8.10
CA TRP A 377 19.47 -12.42 -9.35
C TRP A 377 20.74 -13.27 -9.19
N GLU A 378 21.15 -13.55 -7.95
CA GLU A 378 22.31 -14.41 -7.64
C GLU A 378 21.90 -15.88 -7.48
N ALA A 379 20.62 -16.18 -7.27
CA ALA A 379 20.13 -17.55 -7.15
C ALA A 379 20.35 -18.34 -8.46
N ARG A 380 20.90 -19.55 -8.35
CA ARG A 380 21.06 -20.50 -9.47
C ARG A 380 20.11 -21.69 -9.34
N ASN A 381 19.55 -21.93 -8.16
CA ASN A 381 18.52 -22.92 -7.90
C ASN A 381 17.53 -22.43 -6.83
N LEU A 382 16.43 -23.16 -6.63
CA LEU A 382 15.32 -22.73 -5.77
C LEU A 382 15.74 -22.55 -4.30
N SER A 383 16.64 -23.40 -3.78
CA SER A 383 17.04 -23.37 -2.36
C SER A 383 17.98 -22.21 -2.04
N GLN A 384 18.79 -21.77 -3.02
CA GLN A 384 19.68 -20.61 -2.91
C GLN A 384 18.94 -19.27 -2.80
N ASN A 385 17.69 -19.18 -3.27
CA ASN A 385 16.95 -17.92 -3.23
C ASN A 385 16.84 -17.41 -1.79
N ARG A 386 17.44 -16.25 -1.53
CA ARG A 386 17.47 -15.60 -0.21
C ARG A 386 16.12 -15.02 0.21
N HIS A 387 15.24 -14.73 -0.74
CA HIS A 387 13.90 -14.21 -0.48
C HIS A 387 12.91 -15.36 -0.25
N LYS A 388 12.62 -15.68 1.00
CA LYS A 388 11.62 -16.70 1.37
C LYS A 388 10.19 -16.17 1.17
N ALA A 389 9.26 -17.06 0.79
CA ALA A 389 7.88 -16.71 0.47
C ALA A 389 7.17 -15.87 1.57
N PRO A 390 7.31 -16.15 2.88
CA PRO A 390 6.73 -15.29 3.92
C PRO A 390 7.27 -13.86 3.92
N MET A 391 8.54 -13.66 3.56
CA MET A 391 9.13 -12.31 3.47
C MET A 391 8.59 -11.55 2.26
N VAL A 392 8.39 -12.24 1.13
CA VAL A 392 7.78 -11.65 -0.07
C VAL A 392 6.33 -11.27 0.18
N LEU A 393 5.56 -12.15 0.86
CA LEU A 393 4.19 -11.84 1.27
C LEU A 393 4.15 -10.62 2.21
N ALA A 394 5.04 -10.55 3.21
CA ALA A 394 5.11 -9.41 4.11
C ALA A 394 5.45 -8.10 3.38
N PHE A 395 6.36 -8.16 2.40
CA PHE A 395 6.64 -7.02 1.52
C PHE A 395 5.40 -6.60 0.73
N MET A 396 4.72 -7.56 0.09
CA MET A 396 3.51 -7.32 -0.70
C MET A 396 2.41 -6.65 0.15
N LYS A 397 2.22 -7.13 1.38
CA LYS A 397 1.24 -6.60 2.36
C LYS A 397 1.46 -5.15 2.78
N GLU A 398 2.68 -4.65 2.64
CA GLU A 398 3.05 -3.27 2.99
C GLU A 398 3.16 -2.34 1.78
N VAL A 399 3.45 -2.91 0.61
CA VAL A 399 3.70 -2.16 -0.63
C VAL A 399 2.43 -1.93 -1.43
N LEU A 400 1.59 -2.96 -1.64
CA LEU A 400 0.38 -2.79 -2.47
C LEU A 400 -0.60 -1.79 -1.85
N PRO A 401 -0.91 -1.83 -0.54
CA PRO A 401 -1.78 -0.83 0.04
C PRO A 401 -1.20 0.58 -0.01
N TRP A 402 0.13 0.69 0.03
CA TRP A 402 0.78 1.98 -0.15
C TRP A 402 0.64 2.49 -1.59
N LEU A 403 0.86 1.64 -2.60
CA LEU A 403 0.66 2.00 -4.02
C LEU A 403 -0.80 2.42 -4.29
N GLU A 404 -1.78 1.70 -3.74
CA GLU A 404 -3.19 2.04 -3.84
C GLU A 404 -3.48 3.47 -3.34
N ARG A 405 -2.77 3.91 -2.29
CA ARG A 405 -2.90 5.25 -1.70
C ARG A 405 -2.05 6.36 -2.35
N GLN A 406 -1.26 6.07 -3.38
CA GLN A 406 -0.45 7.10 -4.05
C GLN A 406 -1.18 7.68 -5.26
N ASP A 407 -1.54 8.95 -5.23
CA ASP A 407 -2.25 9.62 -6.34
C ASP A 407 -1.41 9.76 -7.62
N TRP A 408 -0.10 9.64 -7.48
CA TRP A 408 0.86 9.69 -8.57
C TRP A 408 1.22 8.30 -9.11
N VAL A 409 0.61 7.22 -8.61
CA VAL A 409 0.70 5.88 -9.21
C VAL A 409 -0.56 5.65 -10.03
N ALA A 410 -0.40 5.52 -11.35
CA ALA A 410 -1.50 5.26 -12.28
C ALA A 410 -1.93 3.79 -12.24
N GLY A 411 -0.97 2.89 -12.09
CA GLY A 411 -1.20 1.45 -11.99
C GLY A 411 0.07 0.69 -11.65
N TYR A 412 -0.08 -0.56 -11.26
CA TYR A 412 1.01 -1.49 -11.03
C TYR A 412 0.63 -2.90 -11.51
N ALA A 413 1.60 -3.66 -12.01
CA ALA A 413 1.41 -5.06 -12.39
C ALA A 413 2.51 -5.90 -11.74
N TRP A 414 2.12 -6.79 -10.83
CA TRP A 414 3.04 -7.72 -10.22
C TRP A 414 3.58 -8.70 -11.26
N PHE A 415 4.89 -8.86 -11.31
CA PHE A 415 5.50 -9.86 -12.19
C PHE A 415 5.48 -11.22 -11.50
N SER A 416 4.57 -12.09 -11.95
CA SER A 416 4.53 -13.46 -11.47
C SER A 416 5.60 -14.29 -12.19
N PHE A 417 6.76 -14.46 -11.55
CA PHE A 417 7.66 -15.56 -11.89
C PHE A 417 6.92 -16.89 -11.84
N GLU A 418 7.42 -17.87 -12.58
CA GLU A 418 6.96 -19.26 -12.48
C GLU A 418 7.56 -19.93 -11.23
N HIS A 419 6.83 -20.90 -10.68
CA HIS A 419 7.18 -21.59 -9.44
C HIS A 419 8.53 -22.34 -9.48
N ASN A 420 9.11 -22.52 -10.66
CA ASN A 420 10.37 -23.22 -10.89
C ASN A 420 11.52 -22.27 -11.31
N GLU A 421 11.32 -20.95 -11.28
CA GLU A 421 12.37 -19.98 -11.60
C GLU A 421 13.19 -19.61 -10.36
N ALA A 422 14.45 -20.04 -10.31
CA ALA A 422 15.35 -19.83 -9.17
C ALA A 422 15.37 -18.39 -8.64
N VAL A 423 15.38 -17.41 -9.55
CA VAL A 423 15.47 -15.97 -9.26
C VAL A 423 14.27 -15.44 -8.48
N GLY A 424 13.06 -15.92 -8.77
CA GLY A 424 11.84 -15.25 -8.32
C GLY A 424 10.68 -16.16 -7.93
N HIS A 425 10.88 -17.48 -7.82
CA HIS A 425 9.80 -18.44 -7.53
C HIS A 425 8.96 -18.08 -6.29
N THR A 426 9.57 -17.46 -5.28
CA THR A 426 8.88 -17.03 -4.05
C THR A 426 7.96 -15.82 -4.25
N SER A 427 8.10 -15.13 -5.37
CA SER A 427 7.21 -14.08 -5.86
C SER A 427 6.13 -14.60 -6.81
N SER A 428 6.08 -15.91 -7.10
CA SER A 428 5.02 -16.47 -7.94
C SER A 428 3.64 -16.29 -7.31
N LEU A 429 2.67 -15.85 -8.12
CA LEU A 429 1.26 -15.82 -7.72
C LEU A 429 0.59 -17.20 -7.87
N TYR A 430 1.22 -18.13 -8.60
CA TYR A 430 0.65 -19.43 -8.91
C TYR A 430 1.60 -20.58 -8.52
N ASP A 431 1.06 -21.63 -7.92
CA ASP A 431 1.83 -22.85 -7.67
C ASP A 431 1.92 -23.73 -8.94
N LYS A 432 2.61 -24.87 -8.82
CA LYS A 432 2.77 -25.84 -9.92
C LYS A 432 1.46 -26.39 -10.49
N ASN A 433 0.38 -26.34 -9.69
CA ASN A 433 -0.96 -26.78 -10.07
C ASN A 433 -1.84 -25.63 -10.56
N ARG A 434 -1.26 -24.44 -10.77
CA ARG A 434 -1.96 -23.19 -11.17
C ARG A 434 -2.96 -22.69 -10.13
N ASN A 435 -2.84 -23.09 -8.87
CA ASN A 435 -3.60 -22.52 -7.76
C ASN A 435 -2.89 -21.27 -7.23
N LEU A 436 -3.65 -20.37 -6.59
CA LEU A 436 -3.05 -19.16 -6.03
C LEU A 436 -2.18 -19.50 -4.82
N THR A 437 -0.94 -19.01 -4.84
CA THR A 437 -0.05 -19.01 -3.66
C THR A 437 -0.58 -18.04 -2.59
N ALA A 438 0.09 -17.92 -1.44
CA ALA A 438 -0.26 -16.88 -0.46
C ALA A 438 -0.16 -15.47 -1.05
N CYS A 439 0.90 -15.19 -1.83
CA CYS A 439 1.03 -13.96 -2.61
C CYS A 439 -0.13 -13.81 -3.62
N GLY A 440 -0.47 -14.88 -4.34
CA GLY A 440 -1.60 -14.88 -5.29
C GLY A 440 -2.95 -14.54 -4.65
N ARG A 441 -3.27 -15.16 -3.51
CA ARG A 441 -4.51 -14.90 -2.76
C ARG A 441 -4.54 -13.48 -2.21
N TYR A 442 -3.41 -13.00 -1.67
CA TYR A 442 -3.32 -11.62 -1.19
C TYR A 442 -3.46 -10.62 -2.35
N TYR A 443 -2.80 -10.84 -3.48
CA TYR A 443 -2.94 -10.01 -4.68
C TYR A 443 -4.37 -9.98 -5.21
N GLN A 444 -5.05 -11.13 -5.23
CA GLN A 444 -6.47 -11.23 -5.60
C GLN A 444 -7.34 -10.36 -4.68
N SER A 445 -7.07 -10.37 -3.37
CA SER A 445 -7.90 -9.70 -2.35
C SER A 445 -7.85 -8.17 -2.36
N ILE A 446 -6.86 -7.56 -3.03
CA ILE A 446 -6.76 -6.11 -3.18
C ILE A 446 -7.80 -5.65 -4.21
N THR A 447 -8.68 -4.74 -3.82
CA THR A 447 -9.64 -4.08 -4.72
C THR A 447 -9.67 -2.58 -4.45
N THR A 448 -10.36 -1.83 -5.30
CA THR A 448 -10.61 -0.40 -5.08
C THR A 448 -11.37 -0.12 -3.79
N GLU A 449 -12.21 -1.05 -3.35
CA GLU A 449 -12.97 -0.98 -2.10
C GLU A 449 -12.18 -1.52 -0.90
N ASN A 450 -11.22 -2.41 -1.15
CA ASN A 450 -10.34 -3.00 -0.14
C ASN A 450 -8.86 -2.79 -0.50
N PRO A 451 -8.33 -1.56 -0.39
CA PRO A 451 -6.95 -1.26 -0.77
C PRO A 451 -5.92 -1.91 0.17
N ASP A 452 -6.32 -2.35 1.37
CA ASP A 452 -5.44 -3.07 2.28
C ASP A 452 -5.37 -4.58 1.97
N GLY A 453 -6.34 -5.13 1.23
CA GLY A 453 -6.43 -6.56 0.94
C GLY A 453 -6.71 -7.39 2.20
N ASP A 454 -6.76 -8.71 2.05
CA ASP A 454 -6.95 -9.64 3.17
C ASP A 454 -5.64 -9.84 3.95
N GLN A 455 -5.49 -9.03 4.99
CA GLN A 455 -4.35 -9.08 5.89
C GLN A 455 -4.25 -10.38 6.71
N SER A 456 -5.28 -11.24 6.73
CA SER A 456 -5.28 -12.51 7.46
C SER A 456 -4.51 -13.64 6.77
N ILE A 457 -4.28 -13.53 5.45
CA ILE A 457 -3.61 -14.56 4.64
C ILE A 457 -2.20 -14.84 5.16
N LYS A 458 -1.85 -16.10 5.38
CA LYS A 458 -0.51 -16.51 5.83
C LYS A 458 0.30 -17.17 4.73
#